data_AF-A0AAW4KL49-F1
#
_entry.id   AF-A0AAW4KL49-F1
#
_cell.length_a   1.000
_cell.length_b   1.000
_cell.length_c   1.000
_cell.angle_alpha   90.00
_cell.angle_beta   90.00
_cell.angle_gamma   90.00
#
_symmetry.space_group_name_H-M   'P 1'
#
loop_
_entity.id
_entity.type
_entity.pdbx_description
1 polymer ?
#
loop_
_entity_poly.entity_id
_entity_poly.type
_entity_poly.pdbx_seq_one_letter_code
_entity_poly.pdbx_strand_id
1 'polypeptide(L)'
;QGGAGTSTNMNANEVIANIALEAMGHQKGEYQYLHPNNDVNMAQSTNDAYPTAIRLGLLLGHDALLASLDSLIQAFAAKGAEFSHVLKMGR
;
A
#
# COMPACT_ATOMS: atom_id res chain seq x y z
N GLN A 1 -6.38 14.04 -0.20
CA GLN A 1 -6.49 14.53 1.19
C GLN A 1 -5.51 15.68 1.40
N GLY A 2 -5.84 16.66 2.24
CA GLY A 2 -4.84 17.51 2.89
C GLY A 2 -4.37 16.87 4.20
N GLY A 3 -3.33 17.41 4.85
CA GLY A 3 -2.95 16.99 6.22
C GLY A 3 -2.04 15.75 6.32
N ALA A 4 -1.12 15.54 5.37
CA ALA A 4 0.05 14.64 5.50
C ALA A 4 -0.21 13.14 5.82
N GLY A 5 -1.44 12.64 5.73
CA GLY A 5 -1.75 11.25 6.12
C GLY A 5 -2.92 11.12 7.06
N THR A 6 -3.24 12.18 7.81
CA THR A 6 -4.05 12.07 9.04
C THR A 6 -5.45 11.57 8.76
N SER A 7 -6.09 12.04 7.69
CA SER A 7 -7.43 11.57 7.32
C SER A 7 -7.45 10.09 6.99
N THR A 8 -6.40 9.54 6.36
CA THR A 8 -6.32 8.09 6.07
C THR A 8 -6.03 7.30 7.35
N ASN A 9 -5.12 7.79 8.21
CA ASN A 9 -4.84 7.15 9.49
C ASN A 9 -6.09 7.08 10.37
N MET A 10 -6.81 8.20 10.51
CA MET A 10 -8.06 8.25 11.27
C MET A 10 -9.16 7.40 10.64
N ASN A 11 -9.24 7.32 9.31
CA ASN A 11 -10.20 6.46 8.66
C ASN A 11 -9.96 4.98 9.00
N ALA A 12 -8.71 4.51 8.97
CA ALA A 12 -8.38 3.16 9.42
C ALA A 12 -8.74 2.95 10.91
N ASN A 13 -8.35 3.89 11.77
CA ASN A 13 -8.63 3.82 13.21
C ASN A 13 -10.13 3.72 13.50
N GLU A 14 -10.96 4.56 12.88
CA GLU A 14 -12.41 4.60 13.09
C GLU A 14 -13.10 3.35 12.54
N VAL A 15 -12.70 2.87 11.36
CA VAL A 15 -13.27 1.64 10.78
C VAL A 15 -12.94 0.44 11.66
N ILE A 16 -11.66 0.29 12.07
CA ILE A 16 -11.23 -0.79 12.95
C ILE A 16 -11.97 -0.72 14.29
N ALA A 17 -12.07 0.48 14.89
CA ALA A 17 -12.76 0.66 16.16
C ALA A 17 -14.22 0.22 16.08
N ASN A 18 -14.94 0.62 15.03
CA ASN A 18 -16.34 0.28 14.86
C ASN A 18 -16.57 -1.22 14.56
N ILE A 19 -15.70 -1.86 13.79
CA ILE A 19 -15.77 -3.31 13.57
C ILE A 19 -15.51 -4.06 14.89
N ALA A 20 -14.56 -3.60 15.69
CA ALA A 20 -14.27 -4.18 16.99
C ALA A 20 -15.43 -3.97 18.00
N LEU A 21 -16.06 -2.79 18.00
CA LEU A 21 -17.26 -2.54 18.81
C LEU A 21 -18.40 -3.49 18.46
N GLU A 22 -18.67 -3.70 17.17
CA GLU A 22 -19.68 -4.66 16.72
C GLU A 22 -19.34 -6.09 17.18
N ALA A 23 -18.07 -6.49 17.11
CA ALA A 23 -17.61 -7.78 17.61
C ALA A 23 -17.74 -7.93 19.13
N MET A 24 -17.71 -6.83 19.88
CA MET A 24 -17.93 -6.79 21.33
C MET A 24 -19.42 -6.70 21.72
N GLY A 25 -20.34 -6.62 20.75
CA GLY A 25 -21.77 -6.47 21.00
C GLY A 25 -22.23 -5.02 21.27
N HIS A 26 -21.37 -4.05 20.97
CA HIS A 26 -21.65 -2.62 21.08
C HIS A 26 -22.12 -2.04 19.74
N GLN A 27 -22.83 -0.91 19.80
CA GLN A 27 -23.19 -0.16 18.59
C GLN A 27 -21.99 0.65 18.08
N LYS A 28 -21.99 0.90 16.77
CA LYS A 28 -21.01 1.80 16.14
C LYS A 28 -21.07 3.18 16.80
N GLY A 29 -19.90 3.74 17.10
CA GLY A 29 -19.76 5.05 17.75
C GLY A 29 -19.79 5.02 19.29
N GLU A 30 -19.98 3.86 19.93
CA GLU A 30 -19.87 3.73 21.39
C GLU A 30 -18.39 3.72 21.86
N TYR A 31 -17.67 4.79 21.54
CA TYR A 31 -16.22 4.91 21.74
C TYR A 31 -15.78 4.96 23.20
N GLN A 32 -16.71 5.01 24.17
CA GLN A 32 -16.40 4.80 25.57
C GLN A 32 -15.93 3.36 25.87
N TYR A 33 -16.27 2.39 25.02
CA TYR A 33 -15.83 0.99 25.17
C TYR A 33 -14.56 0.69 24.36
N LEU A 34 -14.37 1.38 23.23
CA LEU A 34 -13.18 1.28 22.39
C LEU A 34 -13.04 2.56 21.53
N HIS A 35 -12.03 3.37 21.82
CA HIS A 35 -11.81 4.68 21.22
C HIS A 35 -10.78 4.61 20.07
N PRO A 36 -11.07 5.17 18.88
CA PRO A 36 -10.15 5.16 17.74
C PRO A 36 -8.75 5.72 18.05
N ASN A 37 -8.68 6.79 18.85
CA ASN A 37 -7.39 7.40 19.22
C ASN A 37 -6.70 6.76 20.42
N ASN A 38 -7.46 6.36 21.45
CA ASN A 38 -6.84 5.95 22.72
C ASN A 38 -6.44 4.48 22.68
N ASP A 39 -7.19 3.67 21.94
CA ASP A 39 -7.02 2.22 21.90
C ASP A 39 -6.43 1.76 20.57
N VAL A 40 -7.06 2.08 19.44
CA VAL A 40 -6.57 1.63 18.11
C VAL A 40 -5.28 2.33 17.73
N ASN A 41 -5.23 3.64 17.90
CA ASN A 41 -4.05 4.46 17.64
C ASN A 41 -3.11 4.58 18.86
N MET A 42 -3.24 3.69 19.85
CA MET A 42 -2.40 3.72 21.05
C MET A 42 -0.91 3.64 20.65
N ALA A 43 -0.10 4.54 21.22
CA ALA A 43 1.34 4.65 20.99
C ALA A 43 1.76 4.89 19.52
N GLN A 44 0.84 5.33 18.66
CA GLN A 44 1.09 5.62 17.26
C GLN A 44 0.80 7.09 16.94
N SER A 45 1.42 7.61 15.89
CA SER A 45 1.01 8.86 15.24
C SER A 45 0.80 8.61 13.75
N THR A 46 0.14 9.55 13.08
CA THR A 46 0.08 9.52 11.61
C THR A 46 1.49 9.57 11.00
N ASN A 47 2.43 10.27 11.64
CA ASN A 47 3.74 10.54 11.06
C ASN A 47 4.67 9.33 11.03
N ASP A 48 4.36 8.26 11.77
CA ASP A 48 5.06 6.98 11.75
C ASP A 48 4.20 5.87 11.14
N ALA A 49 2.92 5.76 11.51
CA ALA A 49 2.04 4.70 11.00
C ALA A 49 1.79 4.82 9.49
N TYR A 50 1.47 6.03 9.01
CA TYR A 50 1.13 6.26 7.60
C TYR A 50 2.31 6.01 6.64
N PRO A 51 3.53 6.57 6.84
CA PRO A 51 4.65 6.27 5.96
C PRO A 51 5.13 4.81 6.08
N THR A 52 4.94 4.16 7.23
CA THR A 52 5.23 2.72 7.38
C THR A 52 4.26 1.89 6.52
N ALA A 53 2.97 2.20 6.57
CA ALA A 53 1.96 1.54 5.74
C ALA A 53 2.21 1.75 4.25
N ILE A 54 2.62 2.94 3.81
CA ILE A 54 3.00 3.19 2.41
C ILE A 54 4.14 2.29 1.98
N ARG A 55 5.24 2.23 2.75
CA ARG A 55 6.40 1.39 2.42
C ARG A 55 6.00 -0.08 2.35
N LEU A 56 5.21 -0.56 3.30
CA LEU A 56 4.70 -1.92 3.30
C LEU A 56 3.81 -2.20 2.07
N GLY A 57 2.90 -1.27 1.72
CA GLY A 57 2.05 -1.39 0.55
C GLY A 57 2.84 -1.48 -0.76
N LEU A 58 3.91 -0.69 -0.90
CA LEU A 58 4.83 -0.79 -2.04
C LEU A 58 5.54 -2.14 -2.06
N LEU A 59 6.05 -2.62 -0.92
CA LEU A 59 6.71 -3.91 -0.82
C LEU A 59 5.77 -5.08 -1.13
N LEU A 60 4.49 -5.02 -0.76
CA LEU A 60 3.53 -6.06 -1.07
C LEU A 60 2.97 -5.96 -2.51
N GLY A 61 3.02 -4.78 -3.12
CA GLY A 61 2.42 -4.52 -4.43
C GLY A 61 3.39 -4.54 -5.62
N HIS A 62 4.70 -4.68 -5.41
CA HIS A 62 5.69 -4.52 -6.48
C HIS A 62 5.79 -5.69 -7.47
N ASP A 63 5.23 -6.87 -7.15
CA ASP A 63 5.35 -8.07 -8.00
C ASP A 63 4.77 -7.86 -9.41
N ALA A 64 3.67 -7.13 -9.54
CA ALA A 64 3.06 -6.83 -10.84
C ALA A 64 3.98 -5.98 -11.73
N LEU A 65 4.73 -5.05 -11.12
CA LEU A 65 5.73 -4.25 -11.83
C LEU A 65 6.89 -5.13 -12.29
N LEU A 66 7.40 -6.01 -11.42
CA LEU A 66 8.49 -6.92 -11.76
C LEU A 66 8.10 -7.88 -12.88
N ALA A 67 6.89 -8.46 -12.83
CA ALA A 67 6.39 -9.33 -13.87
C ALA A 67 6.28 -8.61 -15.23
N SER A 68 5.79 -7.37 -15.22
CA SER A 68 5.70 -6.54 -16.43
C SER A 68 7.09 -6.20 -17.00
N LEU A 69 8.04 -5.90 -16.12
CA LEU A 69 9.42 -5.62 -16.50
C LEU A 69 10.12 -6.85 -17.08
N ASP A 70 9.98 -8.00 -16.46
CA ASP A 70 10.54 -9.25 -16.97
C ASP A 70 9.95 -9.61 -18.34
N SER A 71 8.63 -9.49 -18.50
CA SER A 71 7.99 -9.69 -19.82
C SER A 71 8.57 -8.78 -20.90
N LEU A 72 8.87 -7.52 -20.58
CA LEU A 72 9.46 -6.59 -21.53
C LEU A 72 10.91 -6.96 -21.86
N ILE A 73 11.70 -7.37 -20.85
CA ILE A 73 13.07 -7.85 -21.02
C ILE A 73 13.10 -9.05 -21.95
N GLN A 74 12.25 -10.05 -21.71
CA GLN A 74 12.19 -11.25 -22.54
C GLN A 74 11.81 -10.93 -23.98
N ALA A 75 10.83 -10.03 -24.19
CA ALA A 75 10.43 -9.61 -25.53
C ALA A 75 11.57 -8.94 -26.31
N PHE A 76 12.32 -8.03 -25.66
CA PHE A 76 13.48 -7.40 -26.29
C PHE A 76 14.63 -8.37 -26.52
N ALA A 77 14.90 -9.29 -25.58
CA ALA A 77 15.94 -10.30 -25.74
C ALA A 77 15.63 -11.21 -26.94
N ALA A 78 14.38 -11.66 -27.08
CA ALA A 78 13.94 -12.46 -28.22
C ALA A 78 14.12 -11.72 -29.54
N LYS A 79 13.71 -10.45 -29.61
CA LYS A 79 13.92 -9.62 -30.82
C LYS A 79 15.38 -9.30 -31.10
N GLY A 80 16.20 -9.16 -30.07
CA GLY A 80 17.65 -9.03 -30.20
C GLY A 80 18.29 -10.25 -30.86
N ALA A 81 17.91 -11.45 -30.43
CA ALA A 81 18.36 -12.70 -31.04
C ALA A 81 17.86 -12.84 -32.50
N GLU A 82 16.59 -12.53 -32.76
CA GLU A 82 16.00 -12.54 -34.10
C GLU A 82 16.75 -11.63 -35.06
N PHE A 83 17.11 -10.42 -34.63
CA PHE A 83 17.79 -9.43 -35.46
C PHE A 83 19.32 -9.49 -35.39
N SER A 84 19.90 -10.52 -34.77
CA SER A 84 21.36 -10.67 -34.61
C SER A 84 22.15 -10.64 -35.92
N HIS A 85 21.52 -11.02 -37.03
CA HIS A 85 22.12 -11.06 -38.37
C HIS A 85 21.89 -9.76 -39.18
N VAL A 86 21.14 -8.79 -38.65
CA VAL A 86 20.77 -7.57 -39.35
C VAL A 86 21.84 -6.49 -39.10
N LEU A 87 22.70 -6.26 -40.09
CA LEU A 87 23.72 -5.21 -40.03
C LEU A 87 23.10 -3.81 -40.10
N LYS A 88 23.55 -2.91 -39.22
CA LYS A 88 23.16 -1.50 -39.22
C LYS A 88 24.34 -0.60 -38.88
N MET A 89 24.33 0.62 -39.41
CA MET A 89 25.25 1.67 -38.97
C MET A 89 24.82 2.18 -37.59
N GLY A 90 25.78 2.27 -36.66
CA GLY A 90 25.56 2.93 -35.38
C GLY A 90 25.30 4.42 -35.58
N ARG A 91 24.34 4.96 -34.83
CA ARG A 91 24.09 6.38 -34.68
C ARG A 91 23.81 6.65 -33.22
#